data_AF-A0A6M0F7K7-F1
#
_entry.id   AF-A0A6M0F7K7-F1
#
_cell.length_a   1.000
_cell.length_b   1.000
_cell.length_c   1.000
_cell.angle_alpha   90.00
_cell.angle_beta   90.00
_cell.angle_gamma   90.00
#
_symmetry.space_group_name_H-M   'P 1'
#
loop_
_entity.id
_entity.type
_entity.pdbx_description
1 polymer ?
#
loop_
_entity_poly.entity_id
_entity_poly.type
_entity_poly.pdbx_seq_one_letter_code
_entity_poly.pdbx_strand_id
1 'polypeptide(L)' 'MEPTTAIDPQMLKALIKESVREVMREEWFKFFDLLTPYVDDDEQAEIEAQFSPADHSDDDFIDVTGWFGHEHQAQ' A
#
# COMPACT_ATOMS: atom_id res chain seq x y z
N MET A 1 -32.09 -30.36 -6.63
CA MET A 1 -31.91 -28.98 -7.12
C MET A 1 -30.97 -28.34 -6.14
N GLU A 2 -29.71 -28.14 -6.53
CA GLU A 2 -28.74 -27.44 -5.69
C GLU A 2 -29.33 -26.08 -5.30
N PRO A 3 -29.34 -25.71 -4.00
CA PRO A 3 -29.82 -24.40 -3.62
C PRO A 3 -28.90 -23.39 -4.29
N THR A 4 -29.45 -22.59 -5.20
CA THR A 4 -28.75 -21.42 -5.74
C THR A 4 -28.53 -20.52 -4.55
N THR A 5 -27.32 -20.55 -3.98
CA THR A 5 -26.93 -19.70 -2.86
C THR A 5 -27.06 -18.29 -3.36
N ALA A 6 -28.20 -17.64 -3.09
CA ALA A 6 -28.42 -16.26 -3.45
C ALA A 6 -27.43 -15.46 -2.62
N ILE A 7 -26.30 -15.09 -3.24
CA ILE A 7 -25.29 -14.26 -2.59
C ILE A 7 -25.97 -12.92 -2.37
N ASP A 8 -26.18 -12.58 -1.10
CA ASP A 8 -26.69 -11.28 -0.71
C ASP A 8 -25.82 -10.18 -1.34
N PRO A 9 -26.39 -9.12 -1.93
CA PRO A 9 -25.62 -8.06 -2.57
C PRO A 9 -24.56 -7.41 -1.67
N GLN A 10 -24.76 -7.35 -0.34
CA GLN A 10 -23.72 -6.84 0.56
C GLN A 10 -22.59 -7.84 0.74
N MET A 11 -22.90 -9.14 0.81
CA MET A 11 -21.89 -10.20 0.85
C MET A 11 -21.05 -10.22 -0.43
N LEU A 12 -21.67 -10.04 -1.61
CA LEU A 12 -20.94 -9.92 -2.88
C LEU A 12 -20.04 -8.69 -2.89
N LYS A 13 -20.55 -7.54 -2.43
CA LYS A 13 -19.76 -6.30 -2.33
C LYS A 13 -18.57 -6.47 -1.38
N ALA A 14 -18.75 -7.11 -0.24
CA ALA A 14 -17.68 -7.37 0.71
C ALA A 14 -16.60 -8.27 0.09
N LEU A 15 -17.01 -9.35 -0.58
CA LEU A 15 -16.11 -10.27 -1.27
C LEU A 15 -15.28 -9.55 -2.35
N ILE A 16 -15.93 -8.74 -3.20
CA ILE A 16 -15.25 -7.95 -4.23
C ILE A 16 -14.23 -6.99 -3.60
N LYS A 17 -14.60 -6.30 -2.52
CA LYS A 17 -13.68 -5.36 -1.85
C LYS A 17 -12.48 -6.08 -1.26
N GLU A 18 -12.67 -7.26 -0.67
CA GLU A 18 -11.56 -8.03 -0.11
C GLU A 18 -10.62 -8.55 -1.20
N SER A 19 -11.17 -9.12 -2.29
CA SER A 19 -10.37 -9.61 -3.41
C SER A 19 -9.58 -8.49 -4.09
N VAL A 20 -10.16 -7.30 -4.27
CA VAL A 20 -9.44 -6.15 -4.84
C VAL A 20 -8.33 -5.68 -3.90
N ARG A 21 -8.62 -5.60 -2.60
CA ARG A 21 -7.64 -5.21 -1.59
C ARG A 21 -6.47 -6.18 -1.48
N GLU A 22 -6.74 -7.47 -1.54
CA GLU A 22 -5.72 -8.52 -1.57
C GLU A 22 -4.76 -8.32 -2.75
N VAL A 23 -5.32 -8.17 -3.96
CA VAL A 23 -4.53 -7.86 -5.16
C VAL A 23 -3.76 -6.55 -5.00
N MET A 24 -4.38 -5.51 -4.46
CA MET A 24 -3.70 -4.23 -4.24
C MET A 24 -2.57 -4.34 -3.21
N ARG A 25 -2.71 -5.14 -2.15
CA ARG A 25 -1.63 -5.37 -1.17
C ARG A 25 -0.44 -6.09 -1.81
N GLU A 26 -0.70 -7.08 -2.66
CA GLU A 26 0.35 -7.84 -3.34
C GLU A 26 1.02 -7.04 -4.47
N GLU A 27 0.23 -6.28 -5.22
CA GLU A 27 0.69 -5.57 -6.41
C GLU A 27 1.19 -4.15 -6.10
N TRP A 28 0.84 -3.55 -4.94
CA TRP A 28 1.31 -2.21 -4.58
C TRP A 28 2.83 -2.13 -4.52
N PHE A 29 3.50 -3.12 -3.93
CA PHE A 29 4.96 -3.12 -3.89
C PHE A 29 5.56 -3.13 -5.30
N LYS A 30 5.03 -3.99 -6.18
CA LYS A 30 5.46 -4.06 -7.59
C LYS A 30 5.15 -2.77 -8.36
N PHE A 31 4.04 -2.11 -8.03
CA PHE A 31 3.67 -0.84 -8.63
C PHE A 31 4.59 0.29 -8.17
N PHE A 32 4.94 0.36 -6.89
CA PHE A 32 5.94 1.30 -6.39
C PHE A 32 7.31 1.03 -6.99
N ASP A 33 7.72 -0.23 -7.08
CA ASP A 33 8.97 -0.64 -7.73
C ASP A 33 8.99 -0.21 -9.21
N LEU A 34 7.90 -0.43 -9.95
CA LEU A 34 7.75 0.02 -11.34
C LEU A 34 7.84 1.54 -11.49
N LEU A 35 7.34 2.29 -10.52
CA LEU A 35 7.34 3.76 -10.54
C LEU A 35 8.65 4.36 -10.00
N THR A 36 9.47 3.58 -9.30
CA THR A 36 10.72 4.06 -8.74
C THR A 36 11.74 4.17 -9.88
N PRO A 37 12.29 5.36 -10.15
CA PRO A 37 13.32 5.50 -11.16
C PRO A 37 14.55 4.68 -10.77
N TYR A 38 15.22 4.11 -11.76
CA TYR A 38 16.53 3.51 -11.53
C TYR A 38 17.52 4.60 -11.09
N VAL A 39 18.29 4.29 -10.05
CA VAL A 39 19.36 5.13 -9.49
C VAL A 39 20.56 4.21 -9.33
N ASP A 40 21.72 4.62 -9.85
CA ASP A 40 22.97 3.88 -9.65
C ASP A 40 23.66 4.25 -8.34
N ASP A 41 24.72 3.52 -7.97
CA ASP A 41 25.39 3.70 -6.67
C ASP A 41 26.03 5.08 -6.52
N ASP A 42 26.52 5.68 -7.62
CA ASP A 42 27.15 6.99 -7.60
C ASP A 42 26.07 8.09 -7.45
N GLU A 43 24.97 7.98 -8.19
CA GLU A 43 23.81 8.89 -8.08
C GLU A 43 23.17 8.81 -6.68
N GLN A 44 23.03 7.60 -6.13
CA GLN A 44 22.51 7.41 -4.77
C GLN A 44 23.40 8.08 -3.72
N ALA A 45 24.73 7.98 -3.87
CA ALA A 45 25.68 8.64 -2.97
C ALA A 45 25.59 10.18 -3.06
N GLU A 46 25.36 10.73 -4.26
CA GLU A 46 25.13 12.17 -4.44
C GLU A 46 23.83 12.64 -3.79
N ILE A 47 22.75 11.86 -3.92
CA ILE A 47 21.45 12.14 -3.28
C ILE A 47 21.61 12.16 -1.77
N GLU A 48 22.24 11.15 -1.17
CA GLU A 48 22.46 11.06 0.28
C GLU A 48 23.37 12.17 0.83
N ALA A 49 24.32 12.66 0.02
CA ALA A 49 25.17 13.78 0.38
C ALA A 49 24.45 15.14 0.36
N GLN A 50 23.40 15.28 -0.48
CA GLN A 50 22.65 16.52 -0.65
C GLN A 50 21.38 16.58 0.20
N PHE A 51 20.75 15.44 0.46
CA PHE A 51 19.45 15.35 1.12
C PHE A 51 19.57 14.42 2.32
N SER A 52 19.50 14.99 3.53
CA SER A 52 19.45 14.23 4.77
C SER A 52 18.09 14.42 5.46
N PRO A 53 17.42 13.33 5.87
CA PRO A 53 16.21 13.43 6.69
C PRO A 53 16.42 14.23 7.98
N ALA A 54 17.66 14.27 8.50
CA ALA A 54 18.01 15.03 9.70
C ALA A 54 17.96 16.56 9.51
N ASP A 55 17.91 17.05 8.27
CA ASP A 55 17.79 18.47 7.94
C ASP A 55 16.33 18.98 7.98
N HIS A 56 15.37 18.07 8.20
CA HIS A 56 13.94 18.36 8.23
C HIS A 56 13.35 18.12 9.62
N SER A 57 12.25 18.80 9.94
CA SER A 57 11.54 18.58 11.20
C SER A 57 10.81 17.24 11.15
N ASP A 58 10.72 16.53 12.28
CA ASP A 58 9.89 15.32 12.37
C ASP A 58 8.42 15.60 12.01
N ASP A 59 7.94 16.83 12.26
CA ASP A 59 6.59 17.28 11.91
C ASP A 59 6.35 17.39 10.38
N ASP A 60 7.42 17.42 9.58
CA ASP A 60 7.33 17.46 8.11
C ASP A 60 7.08 16.05 7.52
N PHE A 61 7.26 14.99 8.31
CA PHE A 61 7.08 13.61 7.88
C PHE A 61 5.68 13.10 8.27
N ILE A 62 5.03 12.41 7.32
CA ILE A 62 3.77 11.73 7.55
C ILE A 62 4.06 10.25 7.78
N ASP A 63 3.67 9.73 8.95
CA ASP A 63 3.69 8.29 9.20
C ASP A 63 2.59 7.59 8.39
N VAL A 64 3.01 6.98 7.28
CA VAL A 64 2.12 6.19 6.41
C VAL A 64 1.90 4.77 6.93
N THR A 65 2.62 4.32 7.98
CA THR A 65 2.47 2.95 8.51
C THR A 65 1.09 2.73 9.15
N GLY A 66 0.48 3.80 9.69
CA GLY A 66 -0.89 3.77 10.19
C GLY A 66 -1.95 3.51 9.11
N TRP A 67 -1.65 3.73 7.83
CA TRP A 67 -2.61 3.53 6.73
C TRP A 67 -2.93 2.04 6.51
N PHE A 68 -2.06 1.15 6.98
CA PHE A 68 -2.22 -0.29 6.87
C PHE A 68 -2.88 -0.91 8.11
N GLY A 69 -3.12 -0.13 9.18
CA GLY A 69 -3.63 -0.61 10.47
C GLY A 69 -5.16 -0.72 10.60
N HIS A 70 -5.93 -0.14 9.68
CA HIS A 70 -7.40 -0.03 9.80
C HIS A 70 -8.19 -1.22 9.21
N GLU A 71 -7.65 -2.43 9.23
CA GLU A 71 -8.36 -3.62 8.72
C GLU A 71 -8.65 -4.68 9.79
N HIS A 72 -8.16 -4.49 11.02
CA HIS A 72 -8.31 -5.48 12.10
C HIS A 72 -9.39 -5.14 13.14
N GLN A 73 -10.24 -4.13 12.91
CA GLN A 73 -11.29 -3.70 13.87
C GLN A 73 -12.74 -3.80 13.35
N ALA A 74 -12.99 -4.49 12.24
CA ALA A 74 -14.34 -4.86 11.83
C ALA A 74 -14.52 -6.38 11.92
N GLN A 75 -14.57 -6.88 13.17
CA GLN A 75 -15.23 -8.16 13.50
C GLN A 75 -16.65 -7.86 13.98
#